data_AF-A0A5C9DU59-F1
#
_entry.id   AF-A0A5C9DU59-F1
#
_cell.length_a   1.000
_cell.length_b   1.000
_cell.length_c   1.000
_cell.angle_alpha   90.00
_cell.angle_beta   90.00
_cell.angle_gamma   90.00
#
_symmetry.space_group_name_H-M   'P 1'
#
loop_
_entity.id
_entity.type
_entity.pdbx_description
1 polymer ?
#
loop_
_entity_poly.entity_id
_entity_poly.type
_entity_poly.pdbx_seq_one_letter_code
_entity_poly.pdbx_strand_id
1 'polypeptide(L)'
;MHLNKRGVHILKDPRLRKIRYNLRSILFLEYQRGIKIFLERREKLDIKEDRKEISYREWRQKIIEIKKERLRLHVAFQSNPICCIRCGSRQNDLEKDEESLWVCKNDHHELNDQGLSSPRSPFNEKLIL
;
A
#
# COMPACT_ATOMS: atom_id res chain seq x y z
N MET A 1 -27.75 0.94 -10.81
CA MET A 1 -26.85 2.08 -10.53
C MET A 1 -25.57 1.88 -11.32
N HIS A 2 -25.30 2.69 -12.35
CA HIS A 2 -24.02 2.62 -13.07
C HIS A 2 -22.95 3.34 -12.23
N LEU A 3 -22.17 2.58 -11.45
CA LEU A 3 -20.97 3.11 -10.83
C LEU A 3 -19.97 3.43 -11.94
N ASN A 4 -19.69 4.72 -12.14
CA ASN A 4 -18.62 5.20 -13.01
C ASN A 4 -17.30 4.60 -12.52
N LYS A 5 -16.83 3.53 -13.18
CA LYS A 5 -15.53 2.92 -12.93
C LYS A 5 -14.46 3.99 -13.18
N ARG A 6 -13.99 4.66 -12.11
CA ARG A 6 -12.83 5.55 -12.17
C ARG A 6 -11.59 4.70 -12.39
N GLY A 7 -11.31 4.38 -13.65
CA GLY A 7 -10.06 3.75 -14.05
C GLY A 7 -8.92 4.77 -14.08
N VAL A 8 -7.70 4.31 -13.83
CA VAL A 8 -6.51 5.09 -14.18
C VAL A 8 -6.41 5.17 -15.71
N HIS A 9 -5.97 6.30 -16.25
CA HIS A 9 -5.65 6.42 -17.67
C HIS A 9 -4.68 5.30 -18.09
N ILE A 10 -5.05 4.58 -19.16
CA ILE A 10 -4.19 3.56 -19.75
C ILE A 10 -3.02 4.27 -20.43
N LEU A 11 -1.81 4.03 -19.92
CA LEU A 11 -0.58 4.57 -20.50
C LEU A 11 -0.09 3.62 -21.59
N LYS A 12 -0.13 4.06 -22.86
CA LYS A 12 0.37 3.27 -23.99
C LYS A 12 1.90 3.35 -24.13
N ASP A 13 2.50 4.46 -23.72
CA ASP A 13 3.95 4.68 -23.81
C ASP A 13 4.71 3.84 -22.76
N PRO A 14 5.62 2.94 -23.18
CA PRO A 14 6.48 2.15 -22.28
C PRO A 14 7.25 2.97 -21.24
N ARG A 15 7.76 4.15 -21.64
CA ARG A 15 8.52 5.05 -20.75
C ARG A 15 7.62 5.58 -19.65
N LEU A 16 6.41 6.02 -20.00
CA LEU A 16 5.43 6.50 -19.01
C LEU A 16 4.98 5.38 -18.07
N ARG A 17 4.81 4.15 -18.57
CA ARG A 17 4.49 3.00 -17.73
C ARG A 17 5.61 2.69 -16.74
N LYS A 18 6.88 2.77 -17.17
CA LYS A 18 8.06 2.62 -16.30
C LYS A 18 8.11 3.69 -15.22
N ILE A 19 7.89 4.96 -15.57
CA ILE A 19 7.83 6.07 -14.60
C ILE A 19 6.72 5.82 -13.57
N ARG A 20 5.51 5.46 -14.01
CA ARG A 20 4.39 5.14 -13.11
C ARG A 20 4.74 4.00 -12.15
N TYR A 21 5.33 2.91 -12.66
CA TYR A 21 5.75 1.80 -11.82
C TYR A 21 6.79 2.21 -10.76
N ASN A 22 7.79 3.00 -11.15
CA ASN A 22 8.82 3.48 -10.22
C ASN A 22 8.20 4.35 -9.12
N LEU A 23 7.34 5.31 -9.49
CA LEU A 23 6.63 6.17 -8.53
C LEU A 23 5.78 5.36 -7.56
N ARG A 24 4.99 4.42 -8.07
CA ARG A 24 4.19 3.51 -7.22
C ARG A 24 5.05 2.67 -6.30
N SER A 25 6.21 2.22 -6.76
CA SER A 25 7.14 1.43 -5.95
C SER A 25 7.75 2.24 -4.82
N ILE A 26 8.15 3.48 -5.08
CA ILE A 26 8.61 4.41 -4.05
C ILE A 26 7.51 4.66 -3.01
N LEU A 27 6.30 5.00 -3.46
CA LEU A 27 5.17 5.26 -2.55
C LEU A 27 4.81 4.03 -1.71
N PHE A 28 4.86 2.84 -2.29
CA PHE A 28 4.63 1.59 -1.58
C PHE A 28 5.69 1.32 -0.52
N LEU A 29 6.96 1.53 -0.82
CA LEU A 29 8.06 1.37 0.14
C LEU A 29 7.95 2.36 1.30
N GLU A 30 7.61 3.63 1.01
CA GLU A 30 7.38 4.65 2.05
C GLU A 30 6.18 4.28 2.94
N TYR A 31 5.10 3.74 2.34
CA TYR A 31 3.98 3.19 3.12
C TYR A 31 4.44 2.05 4.06
N GLN A 32 5.17 1.07 3.55
CA GLN A 32 5.68 -0.05 4.36
C GLN A 32 6.60 0.44 5.48
N ARG A 33 7.48 1.39 5.18
CA ARG A 33 8.36 2.03 6.17
C ARG A 33 7.54 2.72 7.26
N GLY A 34 6.52 3.49 6.89
CA GLY A 34 5.62 4.13 7.84
C GLY A 34 4.92 3.13 8.76
N ILE A 35 4.39 2.04 8.21
CA ILE A 35 3.77 0.96 9.01
C ILE A 35 4.78 0.35 10.01
N LYS A 36 6.01 0.07 9.57
CA LYS A 36 7.06 -0.47 10.44
C LYS A 36 7.35 0.48 11.62
N ILE A 37 7.50 1.77 11.35
CA ILE A 37 7.73 2.79 12.39
C ILE A 37 6.58 2.79 13.42
N PHE A 38 5.32 2.66 12.99
CA PHE A 38 4.19 2.60 13.91
C PHE A 38 4.20 1.34 14.78
N LEU A 39 4.58 0.19 14.24
CA LEU A 39 4.71 -1.06 14.99
C LEU A 39 5.82 -0.95 16.05
N GLU A 40 7.00 -0.46 15.66
CA GLU A 40 8.13 -0.24 16.58
C GLU A 40 7.78 0.76 17.69
N ARG A 41 7.08 1.85 17.37
CA ARG A 41 6.63 2.84 18.37
C ARG A 41 5.63 2.24 19.35
N ARG A 42 4.69 1.42 18.86
CA ARG A 42 3.72 0.73 19.71
C ARG A 42 4.41 -0.24 20.64
N GLU A 43 5.28 -1.10 20.12
CA GLU A 43 6.04 -2.08 20.91
C GLU A 43 6.85 -1.40 22.02
N LYS A 44 7.54 -0.29 21.71
CA LYS A 44 8.26 0.50 22.71
C LYS A 44 7.35 1.07 23.79
N LEU A 45 6.10 1.42 23.47
CA LEU A 45 5.14 1.91 24.47
C LEU A 45 4.61 0.77 25.33
N ASP A 46 4.31 -0.38 24.74
CA ASP A 46 3.84 -1.56 25.44
C ASP A 46 4.91 -2.00 26.47
N ILE A 47 6.19 -2.06 26.08
CA ILE A 47 7.31 -2.35 27.01
C ILE A 47 7.40 -1.34 28.16
N LYS A 48 7.18 -0.04 27.91
CA LYS A 48 7.22 0.99 28.96
C LYS A 48 6.09 0.86 29.96
N GLU A 49 4.91 0.47 29.49
CA GLU A 49 3.74 0.24 30.34
C GLU A 49 3.94 -1.01 31.20
N ASP A 50 4.42 -2.11 30.60
CA ASP A 50 4.75 -3.35 31.31
C ASP A 50 5.77 -3.11 32.44
N ARG A 51 6.75 -2.24 32.20
CA ARG A 51 7.78 -1.84 33.18
C ARG A 51 7.29 -0.80 34.19
N LYS A 52 6.04 -0.34 34.08
CA LYS A 52 5.46 0.74 34.90
C LYS A 52 6.23 2.06 34.82
N GLU A 53 6.96 2.29 33.73
CA GLU A 53 7.66 3.55 33.46
C GLU A 53 6.66 4.66 33.05
N ILE A 54 5.49 4.27 32.54
CA ILE A 54 4.36 5.15 32.23
C ILE A 54 3.07 4.60 32.85
N SER A 55 2.12 5.49 33.14
CA SER A 55 0.79 5.06 33.60
C SER A 55 -0.04 4.49 32.45
N TYR A 56 -0.98 3.60 32.75
CA TYR A 56 -1.96 3.09 31.78
C TYR A 56 -2.71 4.22 31.05
N ARG A 57 -3.07 5.29 31.77
CA ARG A 57 -3.76 6.46 31.17
C ARG A 57 -2.90 7.13 30.11
N GLU A 58 -1.62 7.34 30.41
CA GLU A 58 -0.65 7.92 29.48
C GLU A 58 -0.40 7.00 28.28
N TRP A 59 -0.22 5.70 28.52
CA TRP A 59 -0.09 4.68 27.47
C TRP A 59 -1.29 4.73 26.52
N ARG A 60 -2.51 4.72 27.06
CA ARG A 60 -3.75 4.73 26.27
C ARG A 60 -3.83 5.96 25.37
N GLN A 61 -3.45 7.13 25.88
CA GLN A 61 -3.44 8.38 25.11
C GLN A 61 -2.47 8.30 23.93
N LYS A 62 -1.22 7.84 24.17
CA LYS A 62 -0.20 7.69 23.13
C LYS A 62 -0.59 6.64 22.07
N ILE A 63 -1.24 5.55 22.48
CA ILE A 63 -1.76 4.54 21.54
C ILE A 63 -2.84 5.13 20.63
N ILE A 64 -3.73 5.98 21.15
CA ILE A 64 -4.74 6.67 20.34
C ILE A 64 -4.09 7.56 19.28
N GLU A 65 -3.02 8.28 19.64
CA GLU A 65 -2.26 9.12 18.70
C GLU A 65 -1.60 8.31 17.59
N ILE A 66 -0.91 7.21 17.94
CA ILE A 66 -0.31 6.29 16.95
C ILE A 66 -1.40 5.72 16.02
N LYS A 67 -2.55 5.34 16.56
CA LYS A 67 -3.68 4.84 15.74
C LYS A 67 -4.20 5.88 14.77
N LYS A 68 -4.32 7.15 15.20
CA LYS A 68 -4.75 8.25 14.32
C LYS A 68 -3.76 8.49 13.19
N GLU A 69 -2.46 8.51 13.47
CA GLU A 69 -1.42 8.66 12.46
C GLU A 69 -1.42 7.48 11.46
N ARG A 70 -1.49 6.25 11.97
CA ARG A 70 -1.60 5.05 11.13
C ARG A 70 -2.82 5.09 10.23
N LEU A 71 -3.97 5.51 10.75
CA LEU A 71 -5.19 5.63 9.96
C LEU A 71 -5.03 6.63 8.82
N ARG A 72 -4.42 7.79 9.06
CA ARG A 72 -4.13 8.78 8.00
C ARG A 72 -3.28 8.17 6.88
N LEU A 73 -2.21 7.45 7.25
CA LEU A 73 -1.35 6.78 6.28
C LEU A 73 -2.14 5.71 5.49
N HIS A 74 -2.97 4.92 6.17
CA HIS A 74 -3.76 3.88 5.53
C HIS A 74 -4.82 4.43 4.58
N VAL A 75 -5.51 5.50 4.96
CA VAL A 75 -6.49 6.19 4.09
C VAL A 75 -5.80 6.78 2.87
N ALA A 76 -4.62 7.40 3.05
CA ALA A 76 -3.84 7.91 1.93
C ALA A 76 -3.43 6.78 0.98
N PHE A 77 -3.05 5.62 1.51
CA PHE A 77 -2.71 4.45 0.71
C PHE A 77 -3.92 3.90 -0.07
N GLN A 78 -5.04 3.66 0.60
CA GLN A 78 -6.25 3.09 -0.01
C GLN A 78 -6.90 4.02 -1.04
N SER A 79 -6.79 5.33 -0.85
CA SER A 79 -7.40 6.31 -1.75
C SER A 79 -6.68 6.41 -3.09
N ASN A 80 -5.41 5.96 -3.18
CA ASN A 80 -4.56 6.15 -4.34
C ASN A 80 -4.25 4.84 -5.08
N PRO A 81 -4.12 4.85 -6.42
CA PRO A 81 -3.85 3.67 -7.21
C PRO A 81 -2.36 3.28 -7.12
N ILE A 82 -1.91 2.90 -5.93
CA ILE A 82 -0.50 2.56 -5.65
C ILE A 82 -0.20 1.13 -6.10
N CYS A 83 -1.00 0.16 -5.67
CA CYS A 83 -0.91 -1.23 -6.11
C CYS A 83 -2.29 -1.89 -6.13
N CYS A 84 -2.39 -3.01 -6.84
CA CYS A 84 -3.54 -3.89 -6.73
C CYS A 84 -3.62 -4.48 -5.31
N ILE A 85 -4.77 -4.40 -4.66
CA ILE A 85 -4.98 -4.97 -3.32
C ILE A 85 -4.94 -6.51 -3.30
N ARG A 86 -5.24 -7.16 -4.45
CA ARG A 86 -5.31 -8.62 -4.58
C ARG A 86 -3.94 -9.25 -4.85
N CYS A 87 -3.21 -8.73 -5.84
CA CYS A 87 -1.94 -9.32 -6.30
C CYS A 87 -0.70 -8.46 -5.99
N GLY A 88 -0.87 -7.28 -5.37
CA GLY A 88 0.24 -6.37 -5.08
C GLY A 88 0.92 -5.75 -6.31
N SER A 89 0.35 -5.92 -7.51
CA SER A 89 0.93 -5.36 -8.73
C SER A 89 0.99 -3.83 -8.68
N ARG A 90 2.17 -3.29 -8.99
CA ARG A 90 2.41 -1.85 -9.19
C ARG A 90 2.52 -1.47 -10.66
N GLN A 91 2.66 -2.45 -11.55
CA GLN A 91 2.88 -2.24 -12.99
C GLN A 91 1.56 -2.11 -13.76
N ASN A 92 0.56 -2.89 -13.35
CA ASN A 92 -0.70 -3.02 -14.07
C ASN A 92 -1.51 -1.71 -14.01
N ASP A 93 -2.33 -1.51 -15.03
CA ASP A 93 -3.40 -0.52 -14.93
C ASP A 93 -4.36 -0.94 -13.82
N LEU A 94 -4.82 0.05 -13.05
CA LEU A 94 -5.69 -0.19 -11.90
C LEU A 94 -7.05 0.46 -12.15
N GLU A 95 -8.08 -0.17 -11.61
CA GLU A 95 -9.44 0.35 -11.55
C GLU A 95 -10.03 0.12 -10.16
N LYS A 96 -11.12 0.84 -9.85
CA LYS A 96 -11.88 0.58 -8.63
C LYS A 96 -12.89 -0.54 -8.85
N ASP A 97 -12.91 -1.51 -7.95
CA ASP A 97 -13.96 -2.51 -7.86
C ASP A 97 -15.22 -1.97 -7.18
N GLU A 98 -16.20 -2.84 -6.93
CA GLU A 98 -17.49 -2.50 -6.29
C GLU A 98 -17.31 -1.99 -4.85
N GLU A 99 -16.24 -2.42 -4.17
CA GLU A 99 -15.85 -1.98 -2.82
C GLU A 99 -14.96 -0.73 -2.84
N SER A 100 -14.79 -0.09 -4.01
CA SER A 100 -13.94 1.08 -4.20
C SER A 100 -12.45 0.83 -3.93
N LEU A 101 -12.00 -0.42 -3.98
CA LEU A 101 -10.61 -0.84 -3.82
C LEU A 101 -9.89 -0.83 -5.17
N TRP A 102 -8.60 -0.49 -5.15
CA TRP A 102 -7.78 -0.52 -6.36
C TRP A 102 -7.38 -1.95 -6.70
N VAL A 103 -7.90 -2.45 -7.83
CA VAL A 103 -7.61 -3.79 -8.36
C VAL A 103 -6.99 -3.69 -9.75
N CYS A 104 -6.38 -4.78 -10.23
CA CYS A 104 -5.92 -4.84 -11.61
C CYS A 104 -7.10 -4.68 -12.56
N LYS A 105 -6.95 -3.81 -13.55
CA LYS A 105 -7.96 -3.60 -14.57
C LYS A 105 -8.25 -4.91 -15.32
N ASN A 106 -9.54 -5.22 -15.51
CA ASN A 106 -10.04 -6.43 -16.16
C ASN A 106 -9.57 -7.75 -15.50
N ASP A 107 -9.21 -7.75 -14.22
CA ASP A 107 -8.68 -8.93 -13.51
C ASP A 107 -7.47 -9.59 -14.20
N HIS A 108 -6.73 -8.83 -15.02
CA HIS A 108 -5.43 -9.29 -15.55
C HIS A 108 -4.38 -9.23 -14.43
N HIS A 109 -4.29 -10.32 -13.65
CA HIS A 109 -3.23 -10.53 -12.69
C HIS A 109 -2.02 -11.14 -13.40
N GLU A 110 -0.84 -10.54 -13.28
CA GLU A 110 0.39 -11.21 -13.72
C GLU A 110 0.80 -12.18 -12.61
N LEU A 111 0.32 -13.41 -12.74
CA LEU A 111 0.66 -14.53 -11.89
C LEU A 111 1.89 -15.25 -12.49
N ASN A 112 2.73 -15.84 -11.64
CA ASN A 112 3.76 -16.77 -12.08
C ASN A 112 3.14 -18.14 -12.41
N ASP A 113 3.96 -19.10 -12.84
CA ASP A 113 3.55 -20.45 -13.22
C ASP A 113 2.87 -21.25 -12.08
N GLN A 114 2.96 -20.77 -10.84
CA GLN A 114 2.31 -21.35 -9.66
C GLN A 114 0.97 -20.68 -9.32
N GLY A 115 0.49 -19.75 -10.17
CA GLY A 115 -0.70 -18.95 -9.88
C GLY A 115 -0.49 -17.92 -8.77
N LEU A 116 0.75 -17.69 -8.35
CA LEU A 116 1.10 -16.72 -7.31
C LEU A 116 1.49 -15.38 -7.95
N SER A 117 1.28 -14.30 -7.23
CA SER A 117 1.80 -13.00 -7.66
C SER A 117 3.33 -13.06 -7.70
N SER A 118 3.93 -12.86 -8.88
CA SER A 118 5.40 -12.88 -9.01
C SER A 118 6.04 -11.92 -8.01
N PRO A 119 7.13 -12.30 -7.30
CA PRO A 119 7.83 -11.39 -6.41
C PRO A 119 8.35 -10.19 -7.20
N ARG A 120 7.71 -9.04 -7.02
CA ARG A 120 8.08 -7.82 -7.73
C ARG A 120 9.14 -7.12 -6.91
N SER A 121 10.39 -7.19 -7.36
CA SER A 121 11.42 -6.25 -6.92
C SER A 121 10.84 -4.83 -6.95
N PRO A 122 11.12 -3.96 -5.96
CA PRO A 122 10.77 -2.55 -6.05
C PRO A 122 11.48 -1.83 -7.21
N PHE A 123 12.58 -2.40 -7.70
CA PHE A 123 13.33 -1.94 -8.85
C PHE A 123 13.53 -3.14 -9.79
N ASN A 124 12.58 -3.37 -10.69
CA ASN A 124 12.79 -4.35 -11.74
C ASN A 124 13.70 -3.74 -12.83
N GLU A 125 14.98 -4.11 -12.82
CA GLU A 125 15.95 -3.65 -13.82
C GLU A 125 15.70 -4.26 -15.20
N LYS A 126 15.01 -5.41 -15.25
CA LYS A 126 14.63 -6.14 -16.48
C LYS A 126 13.21 -5.81 -16.95
N LEU A 127 12.67 -4.67 -16.53
CA LEU A 127 11.31 -4.24 -16.86
C LEU A 127 11.24 -3.87 -18.36
N ILE A 128 11.01 -4.89 -19.19
CA ILE A 128 10.62 -4.73 -20.60
C ILE A 128 9.09 -4.55 -20.57
N LEU A 129 8.62 -3.31 -20.69
CA LEU A 129 7.20 -2.95 -20.72
C LEU A 129 6.71 -2.60 -22.11
#